data_AF-A0A962IIZ6-F1
#
_entry.id   AF-A0A962IIZ6-F1
#
_cell.length_a   1.000
_cell.length_b   1.000
_cell.length_c   1.000
_cell.angle_alpha   90.00
_cell.angle_beta   90.00
_cell.angle_gamma   90.00
#
_symmetry.space_group_name_H-M   'P 1'
#
loop_
_entity.id
_entity.type
_entity.pdbx_description
1 polymer ?
#
loop_
_entity_poly.entity_id
_entity_poly.type
_entity_poly.pdbx_seq_one_letter_code
_entity_poly.pdbx_strand_id
1 'polypeptide(L)' 'PLGIVYATDAHSEPRVQRCLTLPANSHPPIRYAGMVGPSGDVEMARRLLAFLADSAQREIWQRHGFLPPTAN' A
#
# COMPACT_ATOMS: atom_id res chain seq x y z
N PRO A 1 -24.30 7.06 -4.21
CA PRO A 1 -23.90 6.98 -2.77
C PRO A 1 -22.44 7.45 -2.63
N LEU A 2 -22.03 7.92 -1.45
CA LEU A 2 -20.65 8.36 -1.18
C LEU A 2 -19.96 7.42 -0.19
N GLY A 3 -18.63 7.34 -0.26
CA GLY A 3 -17.78 6.56 0.64
C GLY A 3 -16.38 7.14 0.77
N ILE A 4 -15.69 6.84 1.87
CA ILE A 4 -14.28 7.18 2.09
C ILE A 4 -13.46 5.92 1.88
N VAL A 5 -12.55 5.95 0.93
CA VAL A 5 -11.68 4.82 0.52
C VAL A 5 -10.26 5.32 0.29
N TYR A 6 -9.31 4.41 0.11
CA TYR A 6 -7.96 4.79 -0.31
C TYR A 6 -7.95 5.19 -1.79
N ALA A 7 -6.99 6.04 -2.17
CA ALA A 7 -6.80 6.43 -3.57
C ALA A 7 -6.53 5.21 -4.48
N THR A 8 -5.86 4.17 -3.96
CA THR A 8 -5.61 2.90 -4.65
C THR A 8 -6.89 2.12 -4.97
N ASP A 9 -7.90 2.21 -4.10
CA ASP A 9 -9.19 1.54 -4.31
C ASP A 9 -9.96 2.23 -5.45
N ALA A 10 -10.02 3.57 -5.42
CA ALA A 10 -10.62 4.36 -6.48
C ALA A 10 -9.88 4.23 -7.83
N HIS A 11 -8.57 3.99 -7.80
CA HIS A 11 -7.79 3.68 -9.00
C HIS A 11 -8.13 2.30 -9.58
N SER A 12 -8.45 1.32 -8.72
CA SER A 12 -8.67 -0.08 -9.11
C SER A 12 -10.11 -0.38 -9.55
N GLU A 13 -11.09 0.45 -9.18
CA GLU A 13 -12.50 0.24 -9.52
C GLU A 13 -12.98 1.28 -10.56
N PRO A 14 -13.20 0.90 -11.83
CA PRO A 14 -13.54 1.83 -12.90
C PRO A 14 -14.94 2.47 -12.76
N ARG A 15 -15.82 1.91 -11.92
CA ARG A 15 -17.19 2.43 -11.73
C ARG A 15 -17.27 3.52 -10.67
N VAL A 16 -16.19 3.83 -9.95
CA VAL A 16 -16.16 4.91 -8.97
C VAL A 16 -15.35 6.10 -9.48
N GLN A 17 -15.63 7.28 -8.92
CA GLN A 17 -14.92 8.51 -9.24
C GLN A 17 -14.53 9.22 -7.95
N ARG A 18 -13.32 9.80 -7.94
CA ARG A 18 -12.82 10.57 -6.79
C ARG A 18 -13.49 11.94 -6.77
N CYS A 19 -14.36 12.18 -5.79
CA CYS A 19 -15.01 13.48 -5.59
C CYS A 19 -14.13 14.47 -4.80
N LEU A 20 -13.30 13.99 -3.88
CA LEU A 20 -12.38 14.80 -3.08
C LEU A 20 -11.17 13.98 -2.60
N THR A 21 -10.15 14.67 -2.10
CA THR A 21 -9.05 14.08 -1.32
C THR A 21 -9.02 14.76 0.05
N LEU A 22 -8.92 13.95 1.10
CA LEU A 22 -8.78 14.47 2.46
C LEU A 22 -7.42 15.17 2.63
N PRO A 23 -7.35 16.28 3.39
CA PRO A 23 -6.07 16.92 3.70
C PRO A 23 -5.11 15.96 4.41
N ALA A 24 -3.82 15.99 4.04
CA ALA A 24 -2.83 15.06 4.60
C ALA A 24 -2.64 15.18 6.13
N ASN A 25 -2.97 16.35 6.70
CA ASN A 25 -2.92 16.60 8.14
C ASN A 25 -4.22 16.26 8.88
N SER A 26 -5.26 15.77 8.18
CA SER A 26 -6.53 15.38 8.80
C SER A 26 -6.53 13.93 9.28
N HIS A 27 -5.47 13.17 9.02
CA HIS A 27 -5.32 11.78 9.41
C HIS A 27 -3.84 11.43 9.65
N PRO A 28 -3.54 10.38 10.43
CA PRO A 28 -2.18 9.84 10.48
C PRO A 28 -1.71 9.39 9.08
N PRO A 29 -0.40 9.41 8.79
CA PRO A 29 0.13 8.89 7.54
C PRO A 29 -0.31 7.43 7.30
N ILE A 30 -0.86 7.15 6.12
CA ILE A 30 -1.29 5.81 5.73
C ILE A 30 -0.04 5.02 5.34
N ARG A 31 0.31 3.99 6.12
CA ARG A 31 1.49 3.15 5.93
C ARG A 31 1.12 1.67 5.95
N TYR A 32 1.74 0.88 5.08
CA TYR A 32 1.59 -0.57 5.01
C TYR A 32 2.90 -1.23 5.45
N ALA A 33 2.91 -1.78 6.67
CA ALA A 33 4.07 -2.46 7.22
C ALA A 33 3.97 -3.98 7.01
N GLY A 34 5.07 -4.60 6.59
CA GLY A 34 5.22 -6.05 6.56
C GLY A 34 6.00 -6.56 7.77
N MET A 35 5.66 -7.74 8.28
CA MET A 35 6.34 -8.40 9.38
C MET A 35 6.42 -9.90 9.14
N VAL A 36 7.53 -10.52 9.54
CA VAL A 36 7.67 -11.98 9.57
C VAL A 36 7.07 -12.50 10.87
N GLY A 37 6.08 -13.40 10.78
CA GLY A 37 5.46 -14.03 11.93
C GLY A 37 6.38 -15.03 12.65
N PRO A 38 6.05 -15.41 13.90
CA PRO A 38 6.92 -16.27 14.72
C PRO A 38 6.81 -17.77 14.39
N SER A 39 5.90 -18.18 13.51
CA SER A 39 5.61 -19.58 13.21
C SER A 39 5.39 -19.82 11.71
N GLY A 40 5.40 -21.09 11.32
CA GLY A 40 5.35 -21.51 9.92
C GLY A 40 6.73 -21.52 9.26
N ASP A 41 6.76 -21.39 7.93
CA ASP A 41 8.02 -21.29 7.18
C ASP A 41 8.56 -19.85 7.25
N VAL A 42 9.27 -19.58 8.35
CA VAL A 42 9.88 -18.27 8.64
C VAL A 42 10.91 -17.87 7.57
N GLU A 43 11.61 -18.84 6.99
CA GLU A 43 12.61 -18.58 5.95
C GLU A 43 11.93 -18.13 4.65
N MET A 44 10.88 -18.84 4.22
CA MET A 44 10.08 -18.43 3.08
C MET A 44 9.41 -17.08 3.29
N ALA A 45 8.85 -16.83 4.48
CA ALA A 45 8.25 -15.54 4.83
C ALA A 45 9.26 -14.39 4.73
N ARG A 46 10.50 -14.60 5.19
CA ARG A 46 11.57 -13.59 5.06
C ARG A 46 11.92 -13.33 3.60
N ARG A 47 12.00 -14.38 2.77
CA ARG A 47 12.27 -14.25 1.33
C ARG A 47 11.15 -13.50 0.61
N LEU A 48 9.90 -13.79 0.93
CA LEU A 48 8.75 -13.09 0.38
C LEU A 48 8.76 -11.61 0.77
N LEU A 49 8.98 -11.28 2.05
CA LEU A 49 9.03 -9.88 2.49
C LEU A 49 10.19 -9.13 1.82
N ALA A 50 11.36 -9.75 1.69
CA ALA A 50 12.49 -9.18 0.97
C ALA A 50 12.17 -8.94 -0.52
N PHE A 51 11.52 -9.91 -1.17
CA PHE A 51 11.06 -9.78 -2.55
C PHE A 51 10.08 -8.61 -2.72
N LEU A 52 9.05 -8.51 -1.87
CA LEU A 52 8.06 -7.42 -1.93
C LEU A 52 8.67 -6.03 -1.70
N ALA A 53 9.78 -5.96 -0.96
CA ALA A 53 10.52 -4.73 -0.67
C ALA A 53 11.58 -4.37 -1.72
N ASP A 54 11.84 -5.24 -2.70
CA ASP A 54 12.81 -4.97 -3.76
C ASP A 54 12.42 -3.73 -4.58
N SER A 55 13.44 -2.97 -4.97
CA SER A 55 13.37 -1.91 -5.96
C SER A 55 12.58 -2.26 -7.23
N ALA A 56 12.72 -3.48 -7.74
CA ALA A 56 11.99 -3.93 -8.92
C ALA A 56 10.46 -3.97 -8.68
N GLN A 57 10.04 -4.29 -7.44
CA GLN A 57 8.61 -4.33 -7.11
C GLN A 57 8.00 -2.94 -6.90
N ARG A 58 8.83 -1.90 -6.66
CA ARG A 58 8.34 -0.51 -6.52
C ARG A 58 7.55 -0.05 -7.74
N GLU A 59 7.92 -0.49 -8.94
CA GLU A 59 7.19 -0.17 -10.15
C GLU A 59 5.77 -0.76 -10.15
N ILE A 60 5.60 -1.98 -9.63
CA ILE A 60 4.29 -2.62 -9.51
C ILE A 60 3.43 -1.87 -8.49
N TRP A 61 4.00 -1.54 -7.33
CA TRP A 61 3.31 -0.73 -6.31
C TRP A 61 2.83 0.60 -6.88
N GLN A 62 3.71 1.33 -7.59
CA GLN A 62 3.37 2.63 -8.18
C GLN A 62 2.32 2.51 -9.29
N ARG A 63 2.37 1.44 -10.11
CA ARG A 63 1.36 1.18 -11.15
C ARG A 63 -0.04 1.04 -10.55
N HIS A 64 -0.15 0.49 -9.34
CA HIS A 64 -1.41 0.37 -8.60
C HIS A 64 -1.73 1.56 -7.70
N GLY A 65 -0.97 2.66 -7.78
CA GLY A 65 -1.24 3.92 -7.08
C GLY A 65 -0.69 3.99 -5.65
N PHE A 66 0.14 3.04 -5.22
CA PHE A 66 0.84 3.14 -3.94
C PHE A 66 2.00 4.14 -4.03
N LEU A 67 2.17 4.92 -2.96
CA LEU A 67 3.29 5.84 -2.81
C LEU A 67 4.55 5.09 -2.34
N PRO A 68 5.75 5.58 -2.68
CA PRO A 68 6.98 4.99 -2.14
C PRO A 68 7.01 5.08 -0.60
N PRO A 69 7.69 4.14 0.08
CA PRO A 69 7.89 4.23 1.52
C PRO A 69 8.61 5.54 1.86
N THR A 70 8.08 6.30 2.81
CA THR A 70 8.78 7.44 3.39
C THR A 70 9.63 6.97 4.56
N ALA A 71 10.80 7.60 4.75
CA ALA A 71 11.64 7.35 5.92
C ALA A 71 10.81 7.47 7.21
N ASN A 72 11.18 6.66 8.21
CA ASN A 72 10.58 6.71 9.54
C ASN A 72 11.09 7.90 10.33
#